data_AF-A0A0W8C422-F1
#
_entry.id   AF-A0A0W8C422-F1
#
_cell.length_a   1.000
_cell.length_b   1.000
_cell.length_c   1.000
_cell.angle_alpha   90.00
_cell.angle_beta   90.00
_cell.angle_gamma   90.00
#
_symmetry.space_group_name_H-M   'P 1'
#
loop_
_entity.id
_entity.type
_entity.pdbx_description
1 polymer ?
#
loop_
_entity_poly.entity_id
_entity_poly.type
_entity_poly.pdbx_seq_one_letter_code
_entity_poly.pdbx_strand_id
1 'polypeptide(L)'
;MEYFNRWAYVYVGVYGYSFMSAGKAVSQLFHQRGFTALINDDLVHIVIRLTAIGVALLAILGFIIGFSVALTPLAVISSSVATIFVCFAEDPAPFQRSHPELYAALAQGWHSLHPEFIAQAGYWHA
;
A
#
# COMPACT_ATOMS: atom_id res chain seq x y z
N MET A 1 22.29 -22.13 -30.28
CA MET A 1 23.07 -20.89 -30.09
C MET A 1 23.66 -20.86 -28.66
N GLU A 2 24.40 -21.89 -28.23
CA GLU A 2 24.92 -21.99 -26.84
C GLU A 2 26.41 -21.61 -26.71
N TYR A 3 27.01 -21.05 -27.76
CA TYR A 3 28.47 -20.89 -27.87
C TYR A 3 29.03 -19.62 -27.22
N PHE A 4 28.17 -18.67 -26.85
CA PHE A 4 28.61 -17.41 -26.25
C PHE A 4 28.60 -17.50 -24.73
N ASN A 5 29.55 -18.24 -24.18
CA ASN A 5 29.77 -18.32 -22.75
C ASN A 5 30.98 -17.45 -22.35
N ARG A 6 30.83 -16.55 -21.37
CA ARG A 6 31.96 -15.77 -20.79
C ARG A 6 33.12 -16.66 -20.35
N TRP A 7 32.82 -17.89 -19.93
CA TRP A 7 33.79 -18.88 -19.50
C TRP A 7 34.61 -19.46 -20.68
N ALA A 8 34.08 -19.43 -21.91
CA ALA A 8 34.80 -19.86 -23.11
C ALA A 8 35.97 -18.92 -23.43
N TYR A 9 35.83 -17.60 -23.23
CA TYR A 9 36.91 -16.63 -23.43
C TYR A 9 38.15 -16.95 -22.58
N VAL A 10 37.92 -17.28 -21.31
CA VAL A 10 39.00 -17.66 -20.38
C VAL A 10 39.64 -18.97 -20.82
N TYR A 11 38.84 -19.95 -21.25
CA TYR A 11 39.34 -21.25 -21.70
C TYR A 11 40.16 -21.17 -22.99
N VAL A 12 39.78 -20.29 -23.93
CA VAL A 12 40.56 -19.98 -25.13
C VAL A 12 41.90 -19.35 -24.75
N GLY A 13 41.91 -18.40 -23.80
CA GLY A 13 43.14 -17.74 -23.36
C GLY A 13 44.13 -18.66 -22.65
N VAL A 14 43.65 -19.67 -21.92
CA VAL A 14 44.50 -20.61 -21.18
C VAL A 14 45.00 -21.77 -22.04
N TYR A 15 44.13 -22.32 -22.91
CA TYR A 15 44.43 -23.57 -23.63
C TYR A 15 44.60 -23.40 -25.15
N GLY A 16 44.33 -22.21 -25.71
CA GLY A 16 44.55 -21.92 -27.13
C GLY A 16 43.57 -22.59 -28.11
N TYR A 17 42.46 -23.15 -27.62
CA TYR A 17 41.42 -23.74 -28.48
C TYR A 17 40.64 -22.69 -29.27
N SER A 18 40.03 -23.08 -30.40
CA SER A 18 39.06 -22.22 -31.09
C SER A 18 37.80 -22.00 -30.23
N PHE A 19 37.17 -20.82 -30.33
CA PHE A 19 36.08 -20.38 -29.45
C PHE A 19 34.90 -21.38 -29.38
N MET A 20 34.52 -21.96 -30.52
CA MET A 20 33.44 -22.93 -30.59
C MET A 20 33.79 -24.25 -29.90
N SER A 21 35.04 -24.71 -30.00
CA SER A 21 35.52 -25.92 -29.31
C SER A 21 35.69 -25.67 -27.81
N ALA A 22 36.20 -24.51 -27.43
CA ALA A 22 36.34 -24.09 -26.03
C ALA A 22 34.99 -23.99 -25.32
N GLY A 23 33.96 -23.42 -25.97
CA GLY A 23 32.62 -23.34 -25.41
C GLY A 23 31.99 -24.70 -25.11
N LYS A 24 32.15 -25.67 -26.02
CA LYS A 24 31.70 -27.06 -25.80
C LYS A 24 32.44 -27.74 -24.67
N ALA A 25 33.78 -27.63 -24.66
CA ALA A 25 34.62 -28.24 -23.62
C ALA A 25 34.28 -27.70 -22.22
N VAL A 26 34.09 -26.38 -22.10
CA VAL A 26 33.69 -25.73 -20.85
C VAL A 26 32.28 -26.15 -20.41
N SER A 27 31.33 -26.19 -21.34
CA SER A 27 29.96 -26.65 -21.04
C SER A 27 29.95 -28.10 -20.52
N GLN A 28 30.68 -29.01 -21.20
CA GLN A 28 30.83 -30.40 -20.77
C GLN A 28 31.57 -30.50 -19.42
N LEU A 29 32.59 -29.68 -19.19
CA LEU A 29 33.32 -29.64 -17.92
C LEU A 29 32.40 -29.24 -16.75
N PHE A 30 31.54 -28.23 -16.93
CA PHE A 30 30.58 -27.83 -15.91
C PHE A 30 29.51 -28.90 -15.66
N HIS A 31 29.08 -29.60 -16.71
CA HIS A 31 28.12 -30.70 -16.59
C HIS A 31 28.71 -31.89 -15.84
N GLN A 32 29.94 -32.31 -16.17
CA GLN A 32 30.62 -33.43 -15.51
C GLN A 32 30.99 -33.13 -14.05
N ARG A 33 31.25 -31.87 -13.72
CA ARG A 33 31.66 -31.44 -12.36
C ARG A 33 30.50 -30.98 -11.48
N GLY A 34 29.26 -30.97 -11.99
CA GLY A 34 28.07 -30.58 -11.22
C GLY A 34 27.93 -29.06 -10.95
N PHE A 35 28.81 -28.22 -11.50
CA PHE A 35 28.75 -26.76 -11.33
C PHE A 35 27.53 -26.13 -12.01
N THR A 36 26.90 -26.81 -12.98
CA THR A 36 25.63 -26.36 -13.57
C THR A 36 24.53 -26.22 -12.51
N ALA A 37 24.49 -27.13 -11.51
CA ALA A 37 23.49 -27.06 -10.44
C ALA A 37 23.74 -25.87 -9.51
N LEU A 38 25.00 -25.59 -9.19
CA LEU A 38 25.39 -24.43 -8.35
C LEU A 38 25.06 -23.09 -9.02
N ILE A 39 25.38 -22.97 -10.31
CA ILE A 39 25.09 -21.74 -11.08
C ILE A 39 23.57 -21.55 -11.21
N ASN A 40 22.82 -22.63 -11.43
CA ASN A 40 21.37 -22.58 -11.50
C ASN A 40 20.74 -22.13 -10.17
N ASP A 41 21.22 -22.65 -9.04
CA ASP A 41 20.72 -22.31 -7.71
C ASP A 41 20.92 -20.82 -7.38
N ASP A 42 22.12 -20.28 -7.64
CA ASP A 42 22.43 -18.85 -7.43
C ASP A 42 21.56 -17.92 -8.28
N LEU A 43 21.39 -18.25 -9.56
CA LEU A 43 20.53 -17.49 -10.47
C LEU A 43 19.05 -17.54 -10.06
N VAL A 44 18.55 -18.72 -9.67
CA VAL A 44 17.17 -18.89 -9.20
C VAL A 44 16.93 -18.05 -7.95
N HIS A 45 17.87 -18.02 -7.01
CA HIS A 45 17.76 -17.19 -5.81
C HIS A 45 17.70 -15.69 -6.13
N ILE A 46 18.52 -15.20 -7.07
CA ILE A 46 18.49 -13.80 -7.49
C ILE A 46 17.14 -13.46 -8.14
N VAL A 47 16.66 -14.30 -9.05
CA VAL A 47 15.39 -14.06 -9.76
C VAL A 47 14.21 -14.02 -8.78
N ILE A 48 14.13 -14.97 -7.85
CA ILE A 48 13.04 -15.01 -6.86
C ILE A 48 13.07 -13.77 -5.97
N ARG A 49 14.24 -13.30 -5.56
CA ARG A 49 14.34 -12.10 -4.72
C ARG A 49 13.88 -10.85 -5.47
N LEU A 50 14.27 -10.69 -6.73
CA LEU A 50 13.87 -9.54 -7.54
C LEU A 50 12.35 -9.53 -7.79
N THR A 51 11.76 -10.67 -8.11
CA THR A 51 10.30 -10.77 -8.33
C THR A 51 9.52 -10.55 -7.04
N ALA A 52 9.98 -11.10 -5.91
CA ALA A 52 9.36 -10.90 -4.61
C ALA A 52 9.35 -9.42 -4.19
N ILE A 53 10.46 -8.71 -4.37
CA ILE A 53 10.53 -7.27 -4.10
C ILE A 53 9.59 -6.50 -5.03
N GLY A 54 9.56 -6.84 -6.32
CA GLY A 54 8.68 -6.20 -7.30
C GLY A 54 7.19 -6.32 -6.92
N VAL A 55 6.73 -7.52 -6.57
CA VAL A 55 5.34 -7.76 -6.15
C VAL A 55 5.03 -7.06 -4.83
N ALA A 56 5.96 -7.08 -3.86
CA ALA A 56 5.78 -6.40 -2.59
C ALA A 56 5.60 -4.88 -2.76
N LEU A 57 6.38 -4.24 -3.63
CA LEU A 57 6.25 -2.80 -3.91
C LEU A 57 4.88 -2.46 -4.52
N LEU A 58 4.42 -3.25 -5.49
CA LEU A 58 3.10 -3.05 -6.10
C LEU A 58 1.96 -3.24 -5.09
N ALA A 59 2.07 -4.24 -4.23
CA ALA A 59 1.10 -4.50 -3.17
C ALA A 59 1.04 -3.33 -2.15
N ILE A 60 2.20 -2.81 -1.74
CA ILE A 60 2.27 -1.67 -0.81
C ILE A 60 1.66 -0.42 -1.45
N LEU A 61 1.98 -0.14 -2.73
CA LEU A 61 1.38 0.99 -3.45
C LEU A 61 -0.15 0.87 -3.53
N GLY A 62 -0.65 -0.32 -3.89
CA GLY A 62 -2.09 -0.59 -3.92
C GLY A 62 -2.74 -0.40 -2.54
N PHE A 63 -2.08 -0.86 -1.48
CA PHE A 63 -2.57 -0.69 -0.11
C PHE A 63 -2.63 0.79 0.30
N ILE A 64 -1.58 1.58 0.03
CA ILE A 64 -1.54 3.01 0.36
C ILE A 64 -2.65 3.77 -0.36
N ILE A 65 -2.83 3.51 -1.66
CA ILE A 65 -3.88 4.16 -2.45
C ILE A 65 -5.26 3.77 -1.92
N GLY A 66 -5.50 2.47 -1.73
CA GLY A 66 -6.78 1.97 -1.20
C GLY A 66 -7.09 2.52 0.19
N PHE A 67 -6.10 2.54 1.08
CA PHE A 67 -6.23 3.10 2.42
C PHE A 67 -6.52 4.60 2.40
N SER A 68 -5.82 5.35 1.56
CA SER A 68 -6.04 6.81 1.42
C SER A 68 -7.45 7.12 0.91
N VAL A 69 -7.93 6.38 -0.08
CA VAL A 69 -9.30 6.49 -0.59
C VAL A 69 -10.32 6.15 0.49
N ALA A 70 -10.09 5.08 1.27
CA ALA A 70 -10.96 4.69 2.37
C ALA A 70 -11.00 5.70 3.53
N LEU A 71 -9.93 6.46 3.76
CA LEU A 71 -9.90 7.50 4.80
C LEU A 71 -10.60 8.80 4.40
N THR A 72 -10.81 9.05 3.11
CA THR A 72 -11.40 10.30 2.62
C THR A 72 -12.80 10.56 3.21
N PRO A 73 -13.75 9.60 3.22
CA PRO A 73 -15.07 9.81 3.82
C PRO A 73 -15.02 10.09 5.32
N LEU A 74 -14.05 9.51 6.05
CA LEU A 74 -13.95 9.70 7.49
C LEU A 74 -13.58 11.15 7.86
N ALA A 75 -12.67 11.75 7.08
CA ALA A 75 -12.33 13.17 7.22
C ALA A 75 -13.51 14.09 6.90
N VAL A 76 -14.31 13.73 5.89
CA VAL A 76 -15.56 14.43 5.54
C VAL A 76 -16.55 14.34 6.69
N ILE A 77 -16.77 13.15 7.27
CA ILE A 77 -17.68 12.95 8.40
C ILE A 77 -17.27 13.83 9.58
N SER A 78 -15.98 13.86 9.94
CA SER A 78 -15.51 14.67 11.05
C SER A 78 -15.74 16.17 10.84
N SER A 79 -15.56 16.66 9.62
CA SER A 79 -15.79 18.07 9.27
C SER A 79 -17.29 18.41 9.27
N SER A 80 -18.11 17.53 8.71
CA SER A 80 -19.57 17.69 8.66
C SER A 80 -20.20 17.76 10.05
N VAL A 81 -19.76 16.91 10.98
CA VAL A 81 -20.25 16.91 12.36
C VAL A 81 -19.94 18.24 13.05
N ALA A 82 -18.74 18.79 12.87
CA ALA A 82 -18.39 20.09 13.42
C ALA A 82 -19.29 21.20 12.87
N THR A 83 -19.56 21.20 11.57
CA THR A 83 -20.48 22.17 10.94
C THR A 83 -21.89 22.07 11.52
N ILE A 84 -22.43 20.86 11.69
CA ILE A 84 -23.77 20.66 12.26
C ILE A 84 -23.85 21.24 13.67
N PHE A 85 -22.81 21.03 14.51
CA PHE A 85 -22.77 21.61 15.84
C PHE A 85 -22.68 23.13 15.84
N VAL A 86 -21.91 23.73 14.92
CA VAL A 86 -21.84 25.19 14.78
C VAL A 86 -23.19 25.77 14.34
N CYS A 87 -23.83 25.19 13.32
CA CYS A 87 -25.16 25.62 12.88
C CYS A 87 -26.21 25.49 14.00
N PHE A 88 -26.15 24.41 14.78
CA PHE A 88 -27.02 24.22 15.93
C PHE A 88 -26.80 25.28 17.02
N ALA A 89 -25.54 25.68 17.25
CA ALA A 89 -25.19 26.73 18.19
C ALA A 89 -25.53 28.15 17.69
N GLU A 90 -25.76 28.35 16.40
CA GLU A 90 -26.13 29.65 15.82
C GLU A 90 -27.66 29.87 15.84
N ASP A 91 -28.44 28.92 15.29
CA ASP A 91 -29.91 28.95 15.36
C ASP A 91 -30.51 27.53 15.24
N PRO A 92 -31.14 26.98 16.30
CA PRO A 92 -31.73 25.64 16.27
C PRO A 92 -33.10 25.56 15.57
N ALA A 93 -33.81 26.68 15.39
CA ALA A 93 -35.20 26.68 14.92
C ALA A 93 -35.38 26.16 13.47
N PRO A 94 -34.49 26.46 12.50
CA PRO A 94 -34.56 25.88 11.16
C PRO A 94 -34.38 24.36 11.18
N PHE A 95 -33.46 23.87 12.02
CA PHE A 95 -33.14 22.44 12.12
C PHE A 95 -34.31 21.63 12.70
N GLN A 96 -35.00 22.19 13.70
CA GLN A 96 -36.21 21.61 14.28
C GLN A 96 -37.36 21.48 13.26
N ARG A 97 -37.49 22.42 12.32
CA ARG A 97 -38.53 22.39 11.29
C ARG A 97 -38.22 21.41 10.16
N SER A 98 -36.96 21.31 9.74
CA SER A 98 -36.56 20.44 8.63
C SER A 98 -36.44 18.97 9.03
N HIS A 99 -35.88 18.69 10.22
CA HIS A 99 -35.57 17.32 10.67
C HIS A 99 -35.79 17.16 12.19
N PRO A 100 -37.06 17.05 12.64
CA PRO A 100 -37.41 17.06 14.06
C PRO A 100 -36.86 15.85 14.83
N GLU A 101 -36.77 14.68 14.19
CA GLU A 101 -36.23 13.45 14.78
C GLU A 101 -34.72 13.54 15.07
N LEU A 102 -33.95 14.15 14.17
CA LEU A 102 -32.51 14.32 14.30
C LEU A 102 -32.18 15.39 15.34
N TYR A 103 -32.99 16.47 15.38
CA TYR A 103 -32.95 17.48 16.44
C TYR A 103 -33.20 16.85 17.82
N ALA A 104 -34.23 16.00 17.95
CA ALA A 104 -34.55 15.35 19.22
C ALA A 104 -33.41 14.47 19.72
N ALA A 105 -32.78 13.67 18.85
CA ALA A 105 -31.63 12.85 19.19
C ALA A 105 -30.40 13.69 19.59
N LEU A 106 -30.12 14.77 18.85
CA LEU A 106 -29.00 15.68 19.16
C LEU A 106 -29.21 16.40 20.49
N ALA A 107 -30.42 16.95 20.72
CA ALA A 107 -30.78 17.64 21.96
C ALA A 107 -30.75 16.70 23.16
N GLN A 108 -31.20 15.45 23.00
CA GLN A 108 -31.12 14.44 24.05
C GLN A 108 -29.66 14.08 24.39
N GLY A 109 -28.81 13.89 23.38
CA GLY A 109 -27.37 13.65 23.60
C GLY A 109 -26.65 14.84 24.23
N TRP A 110 -27.02 16.05 23.85
CA TRP A 110 -26.46 17.26 24.45
C TRP A 110 -26.87 17.41 25.92
N HIS A 111 -28.13 17.10 26.25
CA HIS A 111 -28.63 17.17 27.62
C HIS A 111 -27.93 16.17 28.56
N SER A 112 -27.51 15.01 28.06
CA SER A 112 -26.79 14.02 28.86
C SER A 112 -25.30 14.33 29.04
N LEU A 113 -24.68 15.04 28.09
CA LEU A 113 -23.25 15.36 28.12
C LEU A 113 -22.93 16.70 28.79
N HIS A 114 -23.74 17.74 28.55
CA HIS A 114 -23.47 19.13 28.98
C HIS A 114 -24.75 19.87 29.40
N PRO A 115 -25.38 19.49 30.52
CA PRO A 115 -26.64 20.08 30.97
C PRO A 115 -26.51 21.59 31.33
N GLU A 116 -25.35 22.02 31.84
CA GLU A 116 -25.07 23.41 32.22
C GLU A 116 -25.06 24.39 31.03
N PHE A 117 -24.58 23.97 29.86
CA PHE A 117 -24.49 24.83 28.68
C PHE A 117 -25.86 25.17 28.08
N ILE A 118 -26.81 24.23 28.11
CA ILE A 118 -28.17 24.45 27.61
C ILE A 118 -28.87 25.55 28.44
N ALA A 119 -28.66 25.55 29.75
CA ALA A 119 -29.24 26.55 30.64
C ALA A 119 -28.67 27.96 30.38
N GLN A 120 -27.40 28.04 29.97
CA GLN A 120 -26.71 29.31 29.75
C GLN A 120 -26.95 29.90 28.36
N ALA A 121 -27.20 29.06 27.36
CA ALA A 121 -27.30 29.48 25.98
C ALA A 121 -28.66 30.06 25.57
N GLY A 122 -29.63 30.13 26.48
CA GLY A 122 -30.83 30.98 26.33
C GLY A 122 -31.90 30.51 25.33
N TYR A 123 -31.76 29.31 24.74
CA TYR A 123 -32.65 28.79 23.69
C TYR A 123 -34.11 28.51 24.12
N TRP A 124 -34.43 28.56 25.42
CA TRP A 124 -35.77 28.22 25.95
C TRP A 124 -36.72 29.43 26.12
N HIS A 125 -36.32 30.62 25.68
CA HIS A 125 -37.10 31.85 25.80
C HIS A 125 -37.60 32.43 24.45
N ALA A 126 -37.62 31.62 23.39
CA ALA A 126 -38.28 31.95 22.12
C ALA A 126 -39.43 30.98 21.83
#